data_AF-A0A1W6L2U4-F1
#
_entry.id   AF-A0A1W6L2U4-F1
#
_cell.length_a   1.000
_cell.length_b   1.000
_cell.length_c   1.000
_cell.angle_alpha   90.00
_cell.angle_beta   90.00
_cell.angle_gamma   90.00
#
_symmetry.space_group_name_H-M   'P 1'
#
loop_
_entity.id
_entity.type
_entity.pdbx_description
1 polymer ?
#
loop_
_entity_poly.entity_id
_entity_poly.type
_entity_poly.pdbx_seq_one_letter_code
_entity_poly.pdbx_strand_id
1 'polypeptide(L)'
;MDSVQSVLDSNTLRQQLMSDHPMHRIKALHALEVARAATPEQQAAARFASRGIPFYSAQDPHYRAWVDKAVGHWERVAGHA
;
A
#
# COMPACT_ATOMS: atom_id res chain seq x y z
N MET A 1 -17.54 -5.64 10.07
CA MET A 1 -16.17 -5.12 10.30
C MET A 1 -15.77 -4.39 9.02
N ASP A 2 -16.35 -3.21 8.81
CA ASP A 2 -16.46 -2.56 7.49
C ASP A 2 -15.72 -1.23 7.41
N SER A 3 -14.75 -1.00 8.30
CA SER A 3 -14.10 0.32 8.44
C SER A 3 -12.73 0.44 7.78
N VAL A 4 -12.21 -0.63 7.16
CA VAL A 4 -10.90 -0.58 6.45
C VAL A 4 -11.04 0.03 5.05
N GLN A 5 -12.27 0.15 4.53
CA GLN A 5 -12.59 0.80 3.25
C GLN A 5 -12.81 2.32 3.36
N SER A 6 -12.49 2.94 4.50
CA SER A 6 -12.43 4.41 4.55
C SER A 6 -11.21 4.86 3.76
N VAL A 7 -11.43 5.08 2.46
CA VAL A 7 -10.65 5.82 1.47
C VAL A 7 -9.34 6.37 2.03
N LEU A 8 -8.32 5.51 2.11
CA LEU A 8 -6.96 5.99 2.18
C LEU A 8 -6.69 6.64 0.83
N ASP A 9 -6.65 7.97 0.74
CA ASP A 9 -6.07 8.59 -0.44
C ASP A 9 -4.58 8.23 -0.55
N SER A 10 -4.00 8.41 -1.74
CA SER A 10 -2.60 8.05 -2.02
C SER A 10 -1.59 8.70 -1.06
N ASN A 11 -1.90 9.89 -0.54
CA ASN A 11 -1.05 10.59 0.42
C ASN A 11 -1.12 9.93 1.80
N THR A 12 -2.32 9.58 2.25
CA THR A 12 -2.52 8.93 3.55
C THR A 12 -1.89 7.53 3.54
N LEU A 13 -1.99 6.80 2.42
CA LEU A 13 -1.28 5.52 2.24
C LEU A 13 0.23 5.71 2.37
N ARG A 14 0.80 6.71 1.68
CA ARG A 14 2.24 7.04 1.75
C ARG A 14 2.65 7.35 3.20
N GLN A 15 1.89 8.19 3.90
CA GLN A 15 2.19 8.55 5.29
C GLN A 15 2.18 7.32 6.22
N GLN A 16 1.21 6.43 6.06
CA GLN A 16 1.13 5.22 6.89
C GLN A 16 2.26 4.22 6.59
N LEU A 17 2.67 4.06 5.34
CA LEU A 17 3.83 3.24 4.98
C LEU A 17 5.14 3.85 5.51
N MET A 18 5.25 5.18 5.54
CA MET A 18 6.43 5.88 6.06
C MET A 18 6.45 6.03 7.59
N SER A 19 5.36 5.69 8.28
CA SER A 19 5.21 5.83 9.73
C SER A 19 6.27 5.02 10.49
N ASP A 20 6.79 5.53 11.60
CA ASP A 20 7.71 4.78 12.47
C ASP A 20 7.03 3.62 13.21
N HIS A 21 5.71 3.63 13.31
CA HIS A 21 4.92 2.54 13.88
C HIS A 21 4.72 1.39 12.89
N PRO A 22 5.24 0.17 13.17
CA PRO A 22 5.12 -0.98 12.28
C PRO A 22 3.65 -1.35 11.96
N MET A 23 2.77 -1.18 12.94
CA MET A 23 1.35 -1.51 12.79
C MET A 23 0.65 -0.63 11.74
N HIS A 24 1.04 0.64 11.60
CA HIS A 24 0.50 1.51 10.54
C HIS A 24 0.91 1.02 9.16
N ARG A 25 2.19 0.63 9.02
CA ARG A 25 2.70 0.09 7.75
C ARG A 25 1.97 -1.19 7.36
N ILE A 26 1.74 -2.09 8.32
CA ILE A 26 1.02 -3.36 8.09
C ILE A 26 -0.42 -3.10 7.66
N LYS A 27 -1.13 -2.20 8.35
CA LYS A 27 -2.51 -1.83 7.97
C LYS A 27 -2.58 -1.24 6.56
N ALA A 28 -1.64 -0.36 6.22
CA ALA A 28 -1.54 0.23 4.88
C ALA A 28 -1.27 -0.82 3.80
N LEU A 29 -0.38 -1.78 4.05
CA LEU A 29 -0.12 -2.87 3.11
C LEU A 29 -1.32 -3.81 2.97
N HIS A 30 -2.02 -4.08 4.07
CA HIS A 30 -3.22 -4.92 4.05
C HIS A 30 -4.36 -4.28 3.25
N ALA A 31 -4.47 -2.96 3.21
CA ALA A 31 -5.43 -2.27 2.34
C ALA A 31 -5.18 -2.58 0.84
N LEU A 32 -3.91 -2.69 0.41
CA LEU A 32 -3.54 -3.12 -0.94
C LEU A 32 -3.84 -4.60 -1.20
N GLU A 33 -3.69 -5.44 -0.18
CA GLU A 33 -3.95 -6.89 -0.26
C GLU A 33 -5.45 -7.21 -0.39
N VAL A 34 -6.30 -6.47 0.35
CA VAL A 34 -7.76 -6.72 0.43
C VAL A 34 -8.52 -6.06 -0.72
N ALA A 35 -7.87 -5.27 -1.57
CA ALA A 35 -8.46 -4.82 -2.83
C ALA A 35 -8.91 -6.05 -3.65
N ARG A 36 -10.21 -6.35 -3.63
CA ARG A 36 -10.82 -7.53 -4.25
C ARG A 36 -10.29 -7.68 -5.68
N ALA A 37 -9.69 -8.82 -6.01
CA ALA A 37 -9.00 -9.08 -7.28
C ALA A 37 -9.95 -9.30 -8.48
N ALA A 38 -10.79 -8.31 -8.80
CA ALA A 38 -11.68 -8.35 -9.96
C ALA A 38 -10.99 -7.85 -11.24
N THR A 39 -9.96 -7.00 -11.12
CA THR A 39 -9.21 -6.43 -12.25
C THR A 39 -7.73 -6.84 -12.24
N PRO A 40 -7.02 -6.76 -13.38
CA PRO A 40 -5.57 -6.98 -13.45
C PRO A 40 -4.77 -6.09 -12.50
N GLU A 41 -5.19 -4.84 -12.31
CA GLU A 41 -4.54 -3.86 -11.42
C GLU A 41 -4.65 -4.31 -9.96
N GLN A 42 -5.82 -4.80 -9.56
CA GLN A 42 -6.06 -5.34 -8.21
C GLN A 42 -5.23 -6.61 -7.97
N GLN A 43 -5.12 -7.51 -8.97
CA GLN A 43 -4.23 -8.66 -8.87
C GLN A 43 -2.75 -8.25 -8.74
N ALA A 44 -2.32 -7.22 -9.47
CA ALA A 44 -0.96 -6.70 -9.38
C ALA A 44 -0.67 -6.10 -7.99
N ALA A 45 -1.62 -5.34 -7.44
CA ALA A 45 -1.54 -4.78 -6.09
C ALA A 45 -1.45 -5.89 -5.02
N ALA A 46 -2.32 -6.91 -5.11
CA ALA A 46 -2.30 -8.05 -4.18
C ALA A 46 -0.98 -8.85 -4.26
N ARG A 47 -0.47 -9.11 -5.47
CA ARG A 47 0.85 -9.76 -5.67
C ARG A 47 2.03 -8.94 -5.17
N PHE A 48 1.92 -7.61 -5.23
CA PHE A 48 2.91 -6.74 -4.64
C PHE A 48 2.85 -6.83 -3.11
N ALA A 49 1.64 -6.76 -2.54
CA ALA A 49 1.41 -6.80 -1.10
C ALA A 49 1.83 -8.12 -0.45
N SER A 50 1.64 -9.25 -1.14
CA SER A 50 2.01 -10.58 -0.64
C SER A 50 3.51 -10.78 -0.40
N ARG A 51 4.36 -9.89 -0.93
CA ARG A 51 5.82 -9.89 -0.68
C ARG A 51 6.18 -9.29 0.67
N GLY A 52 5.23 -8.65 1.36
CA GLY A 52 5.44 -8.01 2.65
C GLY A 52 6.17 -6.67 2.56
N ILE A 53 6.40 -6.08 3.73
CA ILE A 53 7.13 -4.83 3.88
C ILE A 53 8.63 -5.16 3.95
N PRO A 54 9.47 -4.55 3.09
CA PRO A 54 10.92 -4.73 3.18
C PRO A 54 11.47 -4.30 4.54
N PHE A 55 12.46 -5.02 5.05
CA PHE A 55 13.13 -4.71 6.32
C PHE A 55 14.17 -3.59 6.13
N TYR A 56 13.71 -2.40 5.76
CA TYR A 56 14.54 -1.21 5.59
C TYR A 56 14.04 -0.05 6.47
N SER A 57 14.94 0.91 6.74
CA SER A 57 14.59 2.19 7.37
C SER A 57 13.69 3.01 6.45
N ALA A 58 12.79 3.82 7.01
CA ALA A 58 11.98 4.77 6.23
C ALA A 58 12.82 5.82 5.48
N GLN A 59 14.08 6.02 5.91
CA GLN A 59 15.02 6.91 5.23
C GLN A 59 15.77 6.23 4.08
N ASP A 60 15.70 4.91 3.98
CA ASP A 60 16.40 4.15 2.95
C ASP A 60 15.81 4.46 1.56
N PRO A 61 16.64 4.82 0.56
CA PRO A 61 16.16 5.10 -0.79
C PRO A 61 15.39 3.94 -1.43
N HIS A 62 15.77 2.69 -1.15
CA HIS A 62 15.08 1.51 -1.65
C HIS A 62 13.71 1.34 -0.99
N TYR A 63 13.60 1.69 0.30
CA TYR A 63 12.31 1.71 0.99
C TYR A 63 11.38 2.75 0.38
N ARG A 64 11.87 3.97 0.15
CA ARG A 64 11.09 5.05 -0.47
C ARG A 64 10.61 4.67 -1.87
N ALA A 65 11.50 4.08 -2.69
CA ALA A 65 11.13 3.57 -4.01
C ALA A 65 10.10 2.44 -3.95
N TRP A 66 10.14 1.60 -2.91
CA TRP A 66 9.12 0.58 -2.66
C TRP A 66 7.78 1.22 -2.27
N VAL A 67 7.78 2.26 -1.42
CA VAL A 67 6.58 3.02 -1.05
C VAL A 67 5.95 3.68 -2.28
N ASP A 68 6.74 4.29 -3.16
CA ASP A 68 6.22 4.89 -4.38
C ASP A 68 5.55 3.86 -5.30
N LYS A 69 6.10 2.64 -5.37
CA LYS A 69 5.43 1.53 -6.09
C LYS A 69 4.12 1.12 -5.44
N ALA A 70 4.09 1.03 -4.11
CA ALA A 70 2.87 0.71 -3.36
C ALA A 70 1.77 1.75 -3.62
N VAL A 71 2.12 3.04 -3.60
CA VAL A 71 1.20 4.14 -3.91
C VAL A 71 0.72 4.08 -5.36
N GLY A 72 1.62 3.84 -6.32
CA GLY A 72 1.22 3.71 -7.73
C GLY A 72 0.30 2.50 -8.00
N HIS A 73 0.42 1.41 -7.22
CA HIS A 73 -0.55 0.32 -7.27
C HIS A 73 -1.93 0.77 -6.75
N TRP A 74 -1.95 1.53 -5.66
CA TRP A 74 -3.18 2.05 -5.08
C TRP A 74 -3.91 3.02 -6.01
N GLU A 75 -3.20 3.95 -6.65
CA GLU A 75 -3.78 4.92 -7.59
C GLU A 75 -4.49 4.24 -8.76
N ARG A 76 -3.87 3.20 -9.33
CA ARG A 76 -4.46 2.39 -10.41
C ARG A 76 -5.70 1.64 -9.94
N VAL A 77 -5.67 1.07 -8.73
CA VAL A 77 -6.83 0.36 -8.16
C VAL A 77 -7.97 1.32 -7.83
N ALA A 78 -7.66 2.52 -7.36
CA ALA A 78 -8.63 3.54 -6.99
C ALA A 78 -9.22 4.27 -8.21
N GLY A 79 -8.80 3.95 -9.44
CA GLY A 79 -9.27 4.62 -10.66
C GLY A 79 -8.82 6.08 -10.80
N HIS A 80 -7.76 6.48 -10.10
CA HIS A 80 -7.20 7.84 -10.13
C HIS A 80 -5.95 7.93 -11.04
N ALA A 81 -5.88 7.08 -12.08
CA ALA A 81 -4.79 7.07 -13.06
C ALA A 81 -5.09 7.99 -14.26
#